data_AF-A0A1S2EZJ7-F1
#
_entry.id   AF-A0A1S2EZJ7-F1
#
_cell.length_a   1.000
_cell.length_b   1.000
_cell.length_c   1.000
_cell.angle_alpha   90.00
_cell.angle_beta   90.00
_cell.angle_gamma   90.00
#
_symmetry.space_group_name_H-M   'P 1'
#
loop_
_entity.id
_entity.type
_entity.pdbx_description
1 polymer ?
#
loop_
_entity_poly.entity_id
_entity_poly.type
_entity_poly.pdbx_seq_one_letter_code
_entity_poly.pdbx_strand_id
1 'polypeptide(L)' 'MPLNIGFTGLAVLVLIGLLLFGPSKLPRLARALGTTIKEFRRGSKEMLEEETAGSDADPKAGADAVGGDGKLQQNL' A
#
# COMPACT_ATOMS: atom_id res chain seq x y z
N MET A 1 11.28 -33.51 17.12
CA MET A 1 10.31 -32.42 17.06
C MET A 1 11.07 -31.11 17.24
N PRO A 2 11.11 -30.26 16.20
CA PRO A 2 10.23 -29.10 16.24
C PRO A 2 9.55 -28.82 14.89
N LEU A 3 8.24 -28.61 14.95
CA LEU A 3 7.46 -28.02 13.87
C LEU A 3 7.68 -26.51 13.90
N ASN A 4 8.77 -26.07 13.27
CA ASN A 4 8.89 -24.70 12.83
C ASN A 4 7.88 -24.49 11.69
N ILE A 5 6.58 -24.40 12.01
CA ILE A 5 5.50 -24.04 11.07
C ILE A 5 5.58 -22.53 10.76
N GLY A 6 6.78 -22.09 10.38
CA GLY A 6 7.01 -20.78 9.81
C GLY A 6 6.86 -20.87 8.29
N PHE A 7 7.81 -20.26 7.59
CA PHE A 7 7.83 -20.17 6.14
C PHE A 7 7.64 -21.52 5.43
N THR A 8 8.20 -22.61 5.96
CA THR A 8 8.06 -23.96 5.42
C THR A 8 6.61 -24.45 5.38
N GLY A 9 5.82 -24.21 6.45
CA GLY A 9 4.42 -24.61 6.49
C GLY A 9 3.57 -23.80 5.51
N LEU A 10 3.82 -22.49 5.42
CA LEU A 10 3.18 -21.61 4.45
C LEU A 10 3.51 -22.02 3.00
N ALA A 11 4.77 -22.37 2.73
CA ALA A 11 5.21 -22.81 1.41
C ALA A 11 4.48 -24.07 0.95
N VAL A 12 4.23 -25.03 1.84
CA VAL A 12 3.46 -26.25 1.53
C VAL A 12 1.99 -25.92 1.23
N LEU A 13 1.36 -25.04 2.02
CA LEU A 13 -0.01 -24.59 1.77
C LEU A 13 -0.13 -23.88 0.43
N VAL A 14 0.81 -22.97 0.15
CA VAL A 14 0.92 -22.25 -1.13
C VAL A 14 1.12 -23.26 -2.25
N LEU A 15 2.02 -24.23 -2.12
CA LEU A 15 2.27 -25.24 -3.15
C LEU A 15 1.01 -26.03 -3.51
N ILE A 16 0.27 -26.52 -2.51
CA ILE A 16 -1.00 -27.23 -2.74
C ILE A 16 -2.02 -26.30 -3.41
N GLY A 17 -2.16 -25.06 -2.91
CA GLY A 17 -3.03 -24.05 -3.53
C GLY A 17 -2.63 -23.73 -4.98
N LEU A 18 -1.32 -23.72 -5.28
CA LEU A 18 -0.78 -23.52 -6.62
C LEU A 18 -1.05 -24.71 -7.52
N LEU A 19 -1.08 -25.95 -7.01
CA LEU A 19 -1.45 -27.11 -7.82
C LEU A 19 -2.94 -27.07 -8.21
N LEU A 20 -3.81 -26.68 -7.28
CA LEU A 20 -5.26 -26.59 -7.53
C LEU A 20 -5.63 -25.40 -8.43
N PHE A 21 -5.12 -24.21 -8.07
CA PHE A 21 -5.50 -22.97 -8.74
C PHE A 21 -4.52 -22.58 -9.86
N GLY A 22 -3.25 -22.95 -9.77
CA GLY A 22 -2.18 -22.53 -10.67
C GLY A 22 -1.45 -21.25 -10.20
N PRO A 23 -0.11 -21.16 -10.37
CA PRO A 23 0.68 -20.00 -9.96
C PRO A 23 0.28 -18.70 -10.66
N SER A 24 -0.33 -18.77 -11.84
CA SER A 24 -0.79 -17.59 -12.58
C SER A 24 -2.16 -17.08 -12.11
N LYS A 25 -2.97 -17.91 -11.43
CA LYS A 25 -4.34 -17.52 -11.04
C LYS A 25 -4.37 -16.75 -9.73
N LEU A 26 -3.63 -17.16 -8.70
CA LEU A 26 -3.52 -16.41 -7.44
C LEU A 26 -3.10 -14.94 -7.63
N PRO A 27 -2.02 -14.60 -8.36
CA PRO A 27 -1.64 -13.20 -8.57
C PRO A 27 -2.65 -12.46 -9.44
N ARG A 28 -3.31 -13.13 -10.39
CA ARG A 28 -4.36 -12.52 -11.23
C ARG A 28 -5.61 -12.18 -10.41
N LEU A 29 -6.05 -13.08 -9.54
CA LEU A 29 -7.15 -12.85 -8.60
C LEU A 29 -6.79 -11.74 -7.61
N ALA A 30 -5.60 -11.78 -7.02
CA ALA A 30 -5.13 -10.74 -6.10
C ALA A 30 -5.07 -9.36 -6.76
N ARG A 31 -4.65 -9.25 -8.03
CA ARG A 31 -4.68 -7.98 -8.78
C ARG A 31 -6.10 -7.47 -9.00
N ALA A 32 -7.04 -8.34 -9.40
CA ALA A 32 -8.44 -7.95 -9.61
C ALA A 32 -9.12 -7.52 -8.30
N LEU A 33 -8.93 -8.29 -7.23
CA LEU A 33 -9.40 -7.96 -5.89
C LEU A 33 -8.72 -6.70 -5.35
N GLY A 34 -7.42 -6.53 -5.58
CA GLY A 34 -6.65 -5.37 -5.15
C GLY A 34 -7.15 -4.06 -5.78
N THR A 35 -7.47 -4.06 -7.07
CA THR A 35 -8.12 -2.91 -7.72
C THR A 35 -9.47 -2.61 -7.09
N THR A 36 -10.29 -3.64 -6.82
CA THR A 36 -11.60 -3.48 -6.18
C THR A 36 -11.48 -2.90 -4.78
N ILE A 37 -10.57 -3.43 -3.96
CA ILE A 37 -10.30 -2.94 -2.59
C ILE A 37 -9.75 -1.52 -2.63
N LYS A 38 -8.92 -1.17 -3.62
CA LYS A 38 -8.38 0.17 -3.79
C LYS A 38 -9.49 1.19 -4.09
N GLU A 39 -10.36 0.88 -5.04
CA GLU A 39 -11.51 1.76 -5.36
C GLU A 39 -12.51 1.80 -4.20
N PHE A 40 -12.76 0.68 -3.52
CA PHE A 40 -13.59 0.63 -2.32
C PHE A 40 -13.01 1.53 -1.22
N ARG A 41 -11.71 1.41 -0.91
CA ARG A 41 -11.03 2.25 0.09
C ARG A 41 -11.08 3.73 -0.27
N ARG A 42 -10.97 4.07 -1.56
CA ARG A 42 -11.06 5.44 -2.05
C ARG A 42 -12.46 6.00 -1.85
N GLY A 43 -13.49 5.29 -2.31
CA GLY A 43 -14.88 5.69 -2.11
C GLY A 43 -15.27 5.76 -0.62
N SER A 44 -14.85 4.79 0.20
CA SER A 44 -15.08 4.84 1.64
C SER A 44 -14.38 6.03 2.30
N LYS A 45 -13.18 6.42 1.86
CA LYS A 45 -12.47 7.58 2.41
C LYS A 45 -13.17 8.89 2.05
N GLU A 46 -13.62 9.03 0.80
CA GLU A 46 -14.39 10.18 0.32
C GLU A 46 -15.71 10.33 1.11
N MET A 47 -16.43 9.21 1.34
CA MET A 47 -17.65 9.22 2.16
C MET A 47 -17.40 9.59 3.62
N LEU A 48 -16.33 9.07 4.23
CA LEU A 48 -15.96 9.41 5.60
C LEU A 48 -15.53 10.89 5.71
N GLU A 49 -14.77 11.42 4.74
CA GLU A 49 -14.37 12.84 4.71
C GLU A 49 -15.55 13.78 4.49
N GLU A 50 -16.59 13.38 3.75
CA GLU A 50 -17.82 14.16 3.57
C GLU A 50 -18.67 14.19 4.85
N GLU A 51 -18.64 13.14 5.66
CA GLU A 51 -19.31 13.08 6.98
C GLU A 51 -18.49 13.79 8.07
N THR A 52 -17.15 13.86 7.93
CA THR A 52 -16.24 14.53 8.87
C THR A 52 -15.74 15.90 8.39
N ALA A 53 -16.43 16.56 7.45
CA ALA A 53 -16.14 17.94 6.99
C ALA A 53 -16.45 19.01 8.07
N GLY A 54 -15.97 18.76 9.29
CA GLY A 54 -16.00 19.59 10.47
C GLY A 54 -14.86 19.26 11.45
N SER A 55 -13.69 18.78 11.00
CA SER A 55 -12.39 19.09 11.62
C SER A 55 -11.22 18.53 10.80
N ASP A 56 -10.18 19.36 10.78
CA ASP A 56 -8.88 19.27 10.12
C ASP A 56 -8.18 17.92 10.16
N ALA A 57 -7.65 17.47 9.01
CA ALA A 57 -6.39 16.74 8.89
C ALA A 57 -5.98 16.58 7.42
N ASP A 58 -5.30 17.60 6.88
CA ASP A 58 -4.32 17.42 5.81
C ASP A 58 -2.99 17.01 6.48
N PRO A 59 -2.42 15.84 6.15
CA PRO A 59 -0.99 15.65 6.30
C PRO A 59 -0.40 15.46 4.91
N LYS A 60 -0.14 16.57 4.21
CA LYS A 60 0.99 16.66 3.30
C LYS A 60 2.28 16.38 4.08
N ALA A 61 2.69 15.11 4.09
CA ALA A 61 4.02 14.70 4.46
C ALA A 61 4.74 14.20 3.20
N GLY A 62 5.75 14.96 2.75
CA GLY A 62 6.65 14.58 1.67
C GLY A 62 7.01 15.71 0.69
N ALA A 63 7.41 16.87 1.22
CA ALA A 63 8.19 17.86 0.48
C ALA A 63 9.26 18.40 1.43
N ASP A 64 10.11 17.47 1.83
CA ASP A 64 11.47 17.62 2.29
C ASP A 64 12.10 18.94 1.80
N ALA A 65 12.20 19.86 2.74
CA ALA A 65 13.12 20.97 2.72
C ALA A 65 14.57 20.43 2.72
N VAL A 66 15.23 20.44 1.57
CA VAL A 66 16.71 20.38 1.49
C VAL A 66 17.20 21.22 0.31
N GLY A 67 17.89 22.33 0.62
CA GLY A 67 19.13 22.65 -0.09
C GLY A 67 19.20 23.99 -0.85
N GLY A 68 19.47 25.08 -0.12
CA GLY A 68 20.61 25.93 -0.45
C GLY A 68 20.39 27.13 -1.38
N ASP A 69 19.72 28.17 -0.88
CA ASP A 69 19.87 29.53 -1.39
C ASP A 69 21.27 30.07 -1.06
N GLY A 70 22.17 30.01 -2.04
CA GLY A 70 23.58 30.37 -1.87
C GLY A 70 24.17 31.24 -2.98
N LYS A 71 23.36 32.02 -3.72
CA LYS A 71 23.88 32.91 -4.78
C LYS A 71 23.00 34.15 -5.04
N LEU A 72 22.96 35.12 -4.13
CA LEU A 72 22.39 36.46 -4.43
C LEU A 72 23.10 37.66 -3.75
N GLN A 73 24.29 37.51 -3.15
CA GLN A 73 24.96 38.63 -2.46
C GLN A 73 26.41 38.94 -2.87
N GLN A 74 26.83 38.62 -4.09
CA GLN A 74 28.08 39.17 -4.64
C GLN A 74 27.75 39.92 -5.91
N ASN A 75 27.43 41.22 -5.77
CA ASN A 75 27.71 42.31 -6.72
C ASN A 75 26.91 43.56 -6.30
N LEU A 76 27.44 44.29 -5.33
CA LEU A 76 27.33 45.74 -5.21
C LEU A 76 28.53 46.26 -4.42
#